data_AF-A0A821JA42-F1
#
_entry.id   AF-A0A821JA42-F1
#
_cell.length_a   1.000
_cell.length_b   1.000
_cell.length_c   1.000
_cell.angle_alpha   90.00
_cell.angle_beta   90.00
_cell.angle_gamma   90.00
#
_symmetry.space_group_name_H-M   'P 1'
#
loop_
_entity.id
_entity.type
_entity.pdbx_description
1 polymer ?
#
loop_
_entity_poly.entity_id
_entity_poly.type
_entity_poly.pdbx_seq_one_letter_code
_entity_poly.pdbx_strand_id
1 'polypeptide(L)'
;MKFIRNHNTTNEYVLKQLKAKKNAQNIGGQKIGGLVLDMKIRWNSSCLLLDHLLMHKDIKKLHELTIKQNEWDMLANLQQVLEPFSVSTTILSGQHYPTITSSFYIWRLLLRFLNTTSDDEPTIVALKESLRFQFNLYCNSKLPPGQLEIMQ
;
A
#
# COMPACT_ATOMS: atom_id res chain seq x y z
N MET A 1 -18.02 0.89 4.23
CA MET A 1 -17.09 1.42 5.24
C MET A 1 -16.68 2.82 4.80
N LYS A 2 -16.93 3.84 5.62
CA LYS A 2 -16.34 5.17 5.43
C LYS A 2 -14.94 5.14 6.04
N PHE A 3 -13.92 5.46 5.25
CA PHE A 3 -12.55 5.59 5.74
C PHE A 3 -12.44 6.94 6.47
N ILE A 4 -12.66 6.93 7.78
CA ILE A 4 -12.46 8.11 8.64
C ILE A 4 -11.00 8.09 9.09
N ARG A 5 -10.18 9.02 8.58
CA ARG A 5 -8.82 9.25 9.09
C ARG A 5 -8.90 9.78 10.51
N ASN A 6 -8.29 9.07 11.46
CA ASN A 6 -8.02 9.60 12.78
C ASN A 6 -6.54 10.02 12.83
N HIS A 7 -6.28 11.31 12.63
CA HIS A 7 -4.95 11.92 12.43
C HIS A 7 -3.98 11.77 13.63
N ASN A 8 -4.44 11.28 14.78
CA ASN A 8 -3.60 11.03 15.96
C ASN A 8 -2.94 9.64 15.99
N THR A 9 -3.37 8.70 15.14
CA THR A 9 -2.97 7.28 15.25
C THR A 9 -1.59 7.00 14.63
N THR A 10 -1.19 7.79 13.62
CA THR A 10 0.09 7.62 12.90
C THR A 10 1.29 7.89 13.82
N ASN A 11 1.16 8.86 14.73
CA ASN A 11 2.20 9.21 15.70
C ASN A 11 2.39 8.10 16.74
N GLU A 12 1.31 7.49 17.24
CA GLU A 12 1.42 6.35 18.16
C GLU A 12 2.08 5.12 17.53
N TYR A 13 1.84 4.85 16.25
CA TYR A 13 2.42 3.69 15.57
C TYR A 13 3.92 3.83 15.37
N VAL A 14 4.38 5.01 14.92
CA VAL A 14 5.81 5.31 14.76
C VAL A 14 6.52 5.30 16.13
N LEU A 15 5.89 5.88 17.16
CA LEU A 15 6.42 5.88 18.52
C LEU A 15 6.43 4.47 19.14
N LYS A 16 5.43 3.61 18.87
CA LYS A 16 5.44 2.19 19.27
C LYS A 16 6.57 1.43 18.60
N GLN A 17 6.83 1.68 17.31
CA GLN A 17 7.93 1.05 16.57
C GLN A 17 9.31 1.49 17.11
N LEU A 18 9.47 2.77 17.45
CA LEU A 18 10.69 3.32 18.06
C LEU A 18 10.91 2.81 19.50
N LYS A 19 9.84 2.72 20.31
CA LYS A 19 9.88 2.15 21.68
C LYS A 19 10.17 0.65 21.67
N ALA A 20 9.56 -0.11 20.74
CA ALA A 20 9.86 -1.53 20.56
C ALA A 20 11.33 -1.77 20.16
N LYS A 21 11.90 -0.87 19.34
CA LYS A 21 13.32 -0.93 18.95
C LYS A 21 14.28 -0.61 20.11
N LYS A 22 13.93 0.33 20.99
CA LYS A 22 14.72 0.66 22.21
C LYS A 22 14.63 -0.40 23.30
N ASN A 23 13.46 -1.02 23.49
CA ASN A 23 13.28 -2.08 24.51
C ASN A 23 13.91 -3.42 24.11
N ALA A 24 14.23 -3.62 22.83
CA ALA A 24 14.93 -4.81 22.36
C ALA A 24 16.46 -4.78 22.58
N GLN A 25 17.04 -3.63 22.97
CA GLN A 25 18.49 -3.49 23.14
C GLN A 25 19.00 -3.61 24.58
N ASN A 26 18.12 -3.74 25.59
CA ASN A 26 18.55 -3.76 26.99
C ASN A 26 17.74 -4.73 27.86
N ILE A 27 17.72 -6.04 27.57
CA ILE A 27 17.58 -7.07 28.62
C ILE A 27 18.31 -8.33 28.13
N GLY A 28 19.34 -8.75 28.87
CA GLY A 28 20.04 -10.01 28.64
C GLY A 28 19.07 -11.18 28.63
N GLY A 29 19.04 -11.90 27.52
CA GLY A 29 18.11 -13.00 27.30
C GLY A 29 17.91 -13.22 25.81
N GLN A 30 18.68 -14.16 25.28
CA GLN A 30 18.68 -14.64 23.90
C GLN A 30 17.25 -14.79 23.35
N LYS A 31 16.79 -13.81 22.58
CA LYS A 31 15.61 -13.96 21.71
C LYS A 31 16.14 -14.12 20.30
N ILE A 32 16.08 -15.36 19.81
CA ILE A 32 16.19 -15.65 18.38
C ILE A 32 15.01 -14.90 17.75
N GLY A 33 15.30 -13.72 17.19
CA GLY A 33 14.32 -12.95 16.44
C GLY A 33 13.79 -13.87 15.35
N GLY A 34 12.50 -14.22 15.44
CA GLY A 34 11.85 -14.99 14.39
C GLY A 34 12.15 -14.33 13.05
N LEU A 35 12.61 -15.12 12.10
CA LEU A 35 12.89 -14.67 10.74
C LEU A 35 11.63 -14.00 10.20
N VAL A 36 11.60 -12.66 10.20
CA VAL A 36 10.61 -11.91 9.43
C VAL A 36 11.06 -12.04 7.98
N LEU A 37 10.60 -13.10 7.33
CA LEU A 37 10.94 -13.43 5.94
C LEU A 37 10.49 -12.31 4.99
N ASP A 38 9.45 -11.57 5.38
CA ASP A 38 8.82 -10.52 4.56
C ASP A 38 9.16 -9.12 5.06
N MET A 39 9.99 -8.42 4.28
CA MET A 39 10.28 -7.02 4.50
C MET A 39 9.03 -6.19 4.16
N LYS A 40 8.35 -5.66 5.18
CA LYS A 40 7.21 -4.69 5.06
C LYS A 40 7.40 -3.61 3.99
N ILE A 41 8.66 -3.27 3.71
CA ILE A 41 9.06 -2.14 2.86
C ILE A 41 9.24 -2.56 1.38
N ARG A 42 9.53 -3.83 1.05
CA ARG A 42 9.99 -4.20 -0.30
C ARG A 42 8.93 -4.07 -1.40
N TRP A 43 7.65 -4.31 -1.07
CA TRP A 43 6.54 -4.24 -2.02
C TRP A 43 5.73 -2.93 -1.89
N ASN A 44 5.90 -2.19 -0.79
CA ASN A 44 5.10 -1.00 -0.46
C ASN A 44 5.92 0.30 -0.37
N SER A 45 7.20 0.26 -0.74
CA SER A 45 8.13 1.40 -0.59
C SER A 45 7.63 2.67 -1.26
N SER A 46 7.03 2.56 -2.45
CA SER A 46 6.51 3.72 -3.18
C SER A 46 5.34 4.38 -2.46
N CYS A 47 4.42 3.59 -1.89
CA CYS A 47 3.29 4.12 -1.12
C CYS A 47 3.77 4.82 0.16
N LEU A 48 4.73 4.22 0.88
CA LEU A 48 5.29 4.79 2.11
C LEU A 48 6.11 6.06 1.84
N LEU A 49 6.84 6.08 0.73
CA LEU A 49 7.59 7.26 0.29
C LEU A 49 6.65 8.43 -0.01
N LEU A 50 5.57 8.18 -0.76
CA LEU A 50 4.58 9.21 -1.11
C LEU A 50 3.87 9.75 0.12
N ASP A 51 3.49 8.87 1.06
CA ASP A 51 2.88 9.28 2.33
C ASP A 51 3.80 10.23 3.11
N HIS A 52 5.08 9.85 3.26
CA HIS A 52 6.08 10.67 3.93
C HIS A 52 6.35 11.99 3.19
N LEU A 53 6.37 11.96 1.86
CA LEU A 53 6.59 13.15 1.02
C LEU A 53 5.44 14.15 1.16
N LEU A 54 4.19 13.68 1.14
CA LEU A 54 2.99 14.51 1.30
C LEU A 54 2.88 15.09 2.71
N MET A 55 3.29 14.35 3.75
CA MET A 55 3.35 14.86 5.13
C MET A 55 4.33 16.02 5.32
N HIS A 56 5.36 16.08 4.50
CA HIS A 56 6.45 17.06 4.60
C HIS A 56 6.46 18.09 3.48
N LYS A 57 5.34 18.22 2.76
CA LYS A 57 5.16 19.17 1.66
C LYS A 57 5.51 20.62 2.04
N ASP A 58 5.25 21.03 3.28
CA ASP A 58 5.44 22.42 3.74
C ASP A 58 6.86 22.71 4.28
N ILE A 59 7.79 21.75 4.22
CA ILE A 59 9.16 21.96 4.66
C ILE A 59 9.90 22.85 3.64
N LYS A 60 10.50 23.94 4.11
CA LYS A 60 11.24 24.92 3.28
C LYS A 60 12.25 24.28 2.30
N LYS A 61 12.94 23.21 2.70
CA LYS A 61 13.89 22.48 1.84
C LYS A 61 13.23 21.81 0.62
N LEU A 62 11.95 21.42 0.70
CA LEU A 62 11.22 20.89 -0.46
C LEU A 62 10.75 22.01 -1.38
N HIS A 63 10.55 23.22 -0.86
CA HIS A 63 10.22 24.38 -1.68
C HIS A 63 11.36 24.76 -2.65
N GLU A 64 12.60 24.39 -2.31
CA GLU A 64 13.77 24.50 -3.19
C GLU A 64 13.69 23.54 -4.39
N LEU A 65 12.95 22.43 -4.29
CA LEU A 65 12.76 21.45 -5.37
C LEU A 65 11.80 21.93 -6.46
N THR A 66 11.17 23.12 -6.30
CA THR A 66 10.30 23.76 -7.30
C THR A 66 9.17 22.83 -7.81
N ILE A 67 8.65 21.95 -6.95
CA ILE A 67 7.53 21.07 -7.30
C ILE A 67 6.26 21.91 -7.42
N LYS A 68 5.61 21.86 -8.58
CA LYS A 68 4.40 22.62 -8.87
C LYS A 68 3.18 22.01 -8.16
N GLN A 69 2.15 22.82 -7.92
CA GLN A 69 0.95 22.35 -7.24
C GLN A 69 0.26 21.17 -7.95
N ASN A 70 0.21 21.19 -9.28
CA ASN A 70 -0.34 20.08 -10.08
C ASN A 70 0.44 18.77 -9.90
N GLU A 71 1.76 18.83 -9.68
CA GLU A 71 2.58 17.65 -9.41
C GLU A 71 2.30 17.09 -8.01
N TRP A 72 2.05 17.97 -7.04
CA TRP A 72 1.60 17.56 -5.71
C TRP A 72 0.24 16.86 -5.75
N ASP A 73 -0.69 17.36 -6.56
CA ASP A 73 -2.02 16.76 -6.73
C ASP A 73 -1.89 15.39 -7.42
N MET A 74 -1.02 15.26 -8.44
CA MET A 74 -0.72 13.98 -9.08
C MET A 74 -0.10 12.96 -8.12
N LEU A 75 0.81 13.39 -7.23
CA LEU A 75 1.41 12.52 -6.20
C LEU A 75 0.37 12.06 -5.18
N ALA A 76 -0.58 12.92 -4.80
CA ALA A 76 -1.69 12.56 -3.93
C ALA A 76 -2.62 11.53 -4.60
N ASN A 77 -2.94 11.72 -5.88
CA ASN A 77 -3.73 10.76 -6.66
C ASN A 77 -3.05 9.40 -6.79
N LEU A 78 -1.73 9.40 -6.99
CA LEU A 78 -0.94 8.17 -7.02
C LEU A 78 -0.94 7.48 -5.65
N GLN A 79 -0.79 8.23 -4.56
CA GLN A 79 -0.85 7.69 -3.20
C GLN A 79 -2.22 7.04 -2.90
N GLN A 80 -3.31 7.69 -3.32
CA GLN A 80 -4.67 7.16 -3.18
C GLN A 80 -4.86 5.83 -3.94
N VAL A 81 -4.29 5.71 -5.16
CA VAL A 81 -4.38 4.45 -5.93
C VAL A 81 -3.55 3.34 -5.30
N LEU A 82 -2.38 3.65 -4.73
CA LEU A 82 -1.45 2.67 -4.17
C LEU A 82 -1.84 2.19 -2.75
N GLU A 83 -2.55 3.02 -1.97
CA GLU A 83 -2.99 2.70 -0.60
C GLU A 83 -3.69 1.33 -0.48
N PRO A 84 -4.74 1.00 -1.27
CA PRO A 84 -5.43 -0.29 -1.14
C PRO A 84 -4.51 -1.49 -1.44
N PHE A 85 -3.53 -1.34 -2.34
CA PHE A 85 -2.54 -2.38 -2.61
C PHE A 85 -1.55 -2.55 -1.47
N SER A 86 -1.15 -1.44 -0.82
CA SER A 86 -0.26 -1.47 0.34
C SER A 86 -0.89 -2.22 1.52
N VAL A 87 -2.17 -1.91 1.80
CA VAL A 87 -2.96 -2.59 2.84
C VAL A 87 -3.12 -4.08 2.50
N SER A 88 -3.52 -4.39 1.27
CA SER A 88 -3.72 -5.77 0.80
C SER A 88 -2.44 -6.60 0.91
N THR A 89 -1.31 -6.05 0.46
CA THR A 89 0.00 -6.72 0.54
C THR A 89 0.40 -6.94 1.99
N THR A 90 0.11 -5.99 2.88
CA THR A 90 0.39 -6.15 4.32
C THR A 90 -0.41 -7.31 4.90
N ILE A 91 -1.69 -7.43 4.57
CA ILE A 91 -2.54 -8.53 5.04
C ILE A 91 -2.05 -9.89 4.48
N LEU A 92 -1.64 -9.90 3.21
CA LEU A 92 -1.18 -11.11 2.51
C LEU A 92 0.27 -11.52 2.86
N SER A 93 1.09 -10.62 3.41
CA SER A 93 2.51 -10.84 3.75
C SER A 93 2.75 -11.73 4.99
N GLY A 94 1.84 -12.65 5.28
CA GLY A 94 1.99 -13.66 6.35
C GLY A 94 1.86 -13.14 7.79
N GLN A 95 1.85 -11.82 8.02
CA GLN A 95 1.74 -11.22 9.37
C GLN A 95 0.43 -11.54 10.09
N HIS A 96 -0.61 -11.90 9.33
CA HIS A 96 -1.94 -12.18 9.84
C HIS A 96 -2.44 -13.59 9.52
N TYR A 97 -1.56 -14.54 9.12
CA TYR A 97 -1.96 -15.88 8.65
C TYR A 97 -3.09 -15.82 7.61
N PRO A 98 -2.84 -15.26 6.42
CA PRO A 98 -3.87 -15.14 5.39
C PRO A 98 -4.38 -16.52 5.00
N THR A 99 -5.71 -16.69 5.05
CA THR A 99 -6.39 -17.88 4.52
C THR A 99 -6.67 -17.69 3.03
N ILE A 100 -6.76 -18.79 2.27
CA ILE A 100 -7.12 -18.75 0.84
C ILE A 100 -8.40 -17.93 0.60
N THR A 101 -9.40 -18.08 1.47
CA THR A 101 -10.64 -17.30 1.44
C THR A 101 -10.40 -15.79 1.59
N SER A 102 -9.55 -15.39 2.55
CA SER A 102 -9.20 -13.98 2.72
C SER A 102 -8.45 -13.41 1.52
N SER A 103 -7.55 -14.19 0.91
CA SER A 103 -6.84 -13.80 -0.31
C SER A 103 -7.79 -13.59 -1.48
N PHE A 104 -8.75 -14.49 -1.67
CA PHE A 104 -9.77 -14.36 -2.71
C PHE A 104 -10.70 -13.15 -2.49
N TYR A 105 -11.03 -12.83 -1.23
CA TYR A 105 -11.83 -11.66 -0.91
C TYR A 105 -11.08 -10.36 -1.18
N ILE A 106 -9.81 -10.26 -0.75
CA ILE A 106 -8.94 -9.10 -0.99
C ILE A 106 -8.76 -8.86 -2.49
N TRP A 107 -8.48 -9.93 -3.23
CA TRP A 107 -8.45 -9.92 -4.68
C TRP A 107 -9.69 -9.26 -5.29
N ARG A 108 -10.88 -9.74 -4.92
CA ARG A 108 -12.15 -9.23 -5.43
C ARG A 108 -12.37 -7.76 -5.10
N LEU A 109 -11.95 -7.34 -3.91
CA LEU A 109 -12.02 -5.93 -3.50
C LEU A 109 -11.11 -5.05 -4.35
N LEU A 110 -9.87 -5.48 -4.61
CA LEU A 110 -8.95 -4.76 -5.47
C LEU A 110 -9.46 -4.65 -6.91
N LEU A 111 -10.01 -5.74 -7.46
CA LEU A 111 -10.59 -5.74 -8.81
C LEU A 111 -11.80 -4.79 -8.88
N ARG A 112 -12.66 -4.80 -7.87
CA ARG A 112 -13.77 -3.86 -7.76
C ARG A 112 -13.28 -2.41 -7.66
N PHE A 113 -12.24 -2.15 -6.89
CA PHE A 113 -11.63 -0.82 -6.77
C PHE A 113 -11.10 -0.30 -8.12
N LEU A 114 -10.42 -1.17 -8.89
CA LEU A 114 -9.92 -0.84 -10.23
C LEU A 114 -11.03 -0.60 -11.25
N ASN A 115 -12.18 -1.29 -11.10
CA ASN A 115 -13.31 -1.16 -12.01
C ASN A 115 -14.29 -0.03 -11.64
N THR A 116 -14.21 0.49 -10.41
CA THR A 116 -15.03 1.62 -9.99
C THR A 116 -14.34 2.91 -10.46
N THR A 117 -14.96 3.63 -11.39
CA THR A 117 -14.45 4.88 -11.98
C THR A 117 -15.43 6.05 -11.93
N SER A 118 -16.62 5.86 -11.37
CA SER A 118 -17.78 6.76 -11.54
C SER A 118 -17.56 8.20 -11.04
N ASP A 119 -16.68 8.41 -10.06
CA ASP A 119 -16.43 9.71 -9.43
C ASP A 119 -14.93 10.09 -9.38
N ASP A 120 -14.07 9.34 -10.10
CA ASP A 120 -12.62 9.51 -9.99
C ASP A 120 -12.09 10.59 -10.94
N GLU A 121 -11.03 11.28 -10.52
CA GLU A 121 -10.30 12.21 -11.38
C GLU A 121 -9.72 11.49 -12.62
N PRO A 122 -9.65 12.12 -13.81
CA PRO A 122 -9.11 11.50 -15.02
C PRO A 122 -7.74 10.85 -14.85
N THR A 123 -6.86 11.43 -14.03
CA THR A 123 -5.55 10.84 -13.73
C THR A 123 -5.65 9.54 -12.93
N ILE A 124 -6.60 9.45 -11.99
CA ILE A 124 -6.86 8.24 -11.21
C ILE A 124 -7.45 7.16 -12.11
N VAL A 125 -8.37 7.52 -13.00
CA VAL A 125 -8.94 6.60 -13.99
C VAL A 125 -7.84 6.02 -14.86
N ALA A 126 -6.99 6.86 -15.46
CA ALA A 126 -5.88 6.42 -16.30
C ALA A 126 -4.90 5.49 -15.54
N LEU A 127 -4.59 5.81 -14.27
CA LEU A 127 -3.75 4.96 -13.42
C LEU A 127 -4.40 3.60 -13.15
N LYS A 128 -5.69 3.57 -12.80
CA LYS A 128 -6.45 2.33 -12.58
C LYS A 128 -6.51 1.47 -13.84
N GLU A 129 -6.74 2.07 -15.00
CA GLU A 129 -6.75 1.36 -16.28
C GLU A 129 -5.40 0.75 -16.62
N SER A 130 -4.31 1.50 -16.42
CA SER A 130 -2.95 1.01 -16.63
C SER A 130 -2.63 -0.18 -15.71
N LEU A 131 -2.97 -0.07 -14.43
CA LEU A 131 -2.80 -1.16 -13.47
C LEU A 131 -3.63 -2.38 -13.84
N ARG A 132 -4.91 -2.20 -14.22
CA ARG A 132 -5.77 -3.29 -14.67
C ARG A 132 -5.22 -3.98 -15.92
N PHE A 133 -4.68 -3.21 -16.86
CA PHE A 133 -4.08 -3.76 -18.07
C PHE A 133 -2.87 -4.63 -17.74
N GLN A 134 -1.91 -4.12 -16.96
CA GLN A 134 -0.74 -4.89 -16.50
C GLN A 134 -1.15 -6.13 -15.72
N PHE A 135 -2.18 -5.98 -14.90
CA PHE A 135 -2.73 -7.05 -14.10
C PHE A 135 -3.29 -8.19 -14.96
N ASN A 136 -4.09 -7.86 -15.97
CA ASN A 136 -4.65 -8.83 -16.91
C ASN A 136 -3.55 -9.51 -17.74
N LEU A 137 -2.55 -8.76 -18.20
CA LEU A 137 -1.39 -9.33 -18.88
C LEU A 137 -0.67 -10.36 -18.02
N TYR A 138 -0.43 -10.03 -16.75
CA TYR A 138 0.19 -10.95 -15.81
C TYR A 138 -0.64 -12.23 -15.64
N CYS A 139 -1.95 -12.10 -15.41
CA CYS A 139 -2.86 -13.25 -15.28
C CYS A 139 -2.86 -14.14 -16.51
N ASN A 140 -3.04 -13.56 -17.70
CA ASN A 140 -3.04 -14.30 -18.96
C ASN A 140 -1.71 -15.04 -19.20
N SER A 141 -0.60 -14.52 -18.67
CA SER A 141 0.72 -15.15 -18.82
C SER A 141 1.00 -16.27 -17.81
N LYS A 142 0.33 -16.28 -16.65
CA LYS A 142 0.66 -17.17 -15.52
C LYS A 142 -0.43 -18.18 -15.17
N LEU A 143 -1.68 -17.90 -15.50
CA LEU A 143 -2.82 -18.73 -15.12
C LEU A 143 -3.29 -19.62 -16.30
N PRO A 144 -3.65 -20.88 -16.04
CA PRO A 144 -4.31 -21.72 -17.02
C PRO A 144 -5.68 -21.15 -17.43
N PRO A 145 -6.16 -21.44 -18.67
CA PRO A 145 -7.43 -20.90 -19.17
C PRO A 145 -8.63 -21.17 -18.25
N GLY A 146 -8.73 -22.39 -17.68
CA GLY A 146 -9.82 -22.73 -16.77
C GLY A 146 -9.80 -22.00 -15.42
N GLN A 147 -8.66 -21.42 -15.02
CA GLN A 147 -8.59 -20.58 -13.81
C GLN A 147 -8.94 -19.12 -14.10
N LEU A 148 -8.71 -18.65 -15.33
CA LEU A 148 -9.11 -17.31 -15.78
C LEU A 148 -10.63 -17.14 -15.76
N GLU A 149 -11.39 -18.15 -16.19
CA GLU A 149 -12.86 -18.12 -16.19
C GLU A 149 -13.47 -18.00 -14.79
N ILE A 150 -12.79 -18.52 -13.76
CA ILE A 150 -13.24 -18.45 -12.37
C ILE A 150 -12.95 -17.07 -11.75
N MET A 151 -11.99 -16.33 -12.32
CA MET A 151 -11.50 -15.06 -11.81
C MET A 151 -12.18 -13.84 -12.44
N GLN A 152 -12.97 -14.04 -13.51
CA GLN A 152 -13.79 -13.03 -14.18
C GLN A 152 -15.18 -12.90 -13.54
#